data_AF-A0A098R121-F1
#
_entry.id   AF-A0A098R121-F1
#
_cell.length_a   1.000
_cell.length_b   1.000
_cell.length_c   1.000
_cell.angle_alpha   90.00
_cell.angle_beta   90.00
_cell.angle_gamma   90.00
#
_symmetry.space_group_name_H-M   'P 1'
#
loop_
_entity.id
_entity.type
_entity.pdbx_description
1 polymer ?
#
loop_
_entity_poly.entity_id
_entity_poly.type
_entity_poly.pdbx_seq_one_letter_code
_entity_poly.pdbx_strand_id
1 'polypeptide(L)'
;MIVSAGYPQQTQTNPVAQGLNLFQQGNYREALAQFRQVLSDPGLVELRGDAYFWTAKTLVALERYGEADQNLEFFLTRHPENRNIPEAEYLRGRIHFLEKSYEAAIQVFAAFVKDHQRSPFVPNAYYWTGESLFSLGRYDEAEVFFTVIVDRFQASSRYEAARYRIDVITMKKREQELLTLLQWVQEESIKNLNEFRIREATYEQAISSQGTGGGSTQGGADPRVQALNTQIAQLKEEALQTESRLRALNNDYQRVLTNLEVSQRRISELELQLENSEISPSGSEAETLRLRSELLDLKEETLQLMLDLLEAQEE
;
A
#
# COMPACT_ATOMS: atom_id res chain seq x y z
N MET A 1 51.97 -43.70 45.88
CA MET A 1 51.18 -42.45 45.82
C MET A 1 50.95 -42.14 44.36
N ILE A 2 49.74 -42.40 43.86
CA ILE A 2 49.31 -42.00 42.52
C ILE A 2 48.33 -40.86 42.73
N VAL A 3 48.73 -39.64 42.39
CA VAL A 3 47.82 -38.48 42.38
C VAL A 3 47.27 -38.40 40.96
N SER A 4 46.09 -38.98 40.75
CA SER A 4 45.29 -38.74 39.55
C SER A 4 44.72 -37.32 39.64
N ALA A 5 45.32 -36.38 38.90
CA ALA A 5 44.75 -35.07 38.70
C ALA A 5 43.49 -35.21 37.85
N GLY A 6 42.32 -35.07 38.49
CA GLY A 6 41.06 -34.89 37.79
C GLY A 6 41.08 -33.55 37.06
N TYR A 7 41.10 -33.57 35.74
CA TYR A 7 40.83 -32.38 34.94
C TYR A 7 39.38 -31.95 35.18
N PRO A 8 39.10 -30.69 35.56
CA PRO A 8 37.74 -30.21 35.62
C PRO A 8 37.21 -30.12 34.18
N GLN A 9 36.21 -30.94 33.86
CA GLN A 9 35.34 -30.76 32.70
C GLN A 9 34.60 -29.43 32.87
N GLN A 10 35.22 -28.33 32.46
CA GLN A 10 34.49 -27.10 32.19
C GLN A 10 33.52 -27.44 31.06
N THR A 11 32.23 -27.47 31.35
CA THR A 11 31.18 -27.38 30.35
C THR A 11 31.41 -26.09 29.56
N GLN A 12 32.20 -26.17 28.48
CA GLN A 12 32.39 -25.06 27.55
C GLN A 12 31.02 -24.71 27.00
N THR A 13 30.45 -23.59 27.45
CA THR A 13 29.26 -23.01 26.86
C THR A 13 29.54 -22.79 25.38
N ASN A 14 28.73 -23.41 24.52
CA ASN A 14 28.84 -23.27 23.07
C ASN A 14 28.88 -21.77 22.70
N PRO A 15 29.94 -21.27 22.06
CA PRO A 15 30.10 -19.83 21.79
C PRO A 15 29.01 -19.28 20.86
N VAL A 16 28.41 -20.12 20.01
CA VAL A 16 27.21 -19.75 19.26
C VAL A 16 26.05 -19.47 20.22
N ALA A 17 25.83 -20.31 21.24
CA ALA A 17 24.76 -20.11 22.21
C ALA A 17 24.91 -18.81 23.02
N GLN A 18 26.15 -18.39 23.30
CA GLN A 18 26.42 -17.08 23.91
C GLN A 18 26.01 -15.93 22.97
N GLY A 19 26.40 -16.02 21.69
CA GLY A 19 25.97 -15.05 20.68
C GLY A 19 24.44 -14.99 20.52
N LEU A 20 23.76 -16.13 20.58
CA LEU A 20 22.29 -16.20 20.54
C LEU A 20 21.64 -15.50 21.73
N ASN A 21 22.19 -15.68 22.93
CA ASN A 21 21.67 -15.03 24.12
C ASN A 21 21.78 -13.49 23.99
N LEU A 22 22.94 -13.00 23.54
CA LEU A 22 23.13 -11.57 23.25
C LEU A 22 22.16 -11.06 22.18
N PHE A 23 21.95 -11.83 21.11
CA PHE A 23 20.99 -11.50 20.06
C PHE A 23 19.55 -11.39 20.62
N GLN A 24 19.13 -12.35 21.44
CA GLN A 24 17.81 -12.34 22.09
C GLN A 24 17.63 -11.18 23.06
N GLN A 25 18.70 -10.71 23.69
CA GLN A 25 18.70 -9.51 24.54
C GLN A 25 18.70 -8.19 23.74
N GLY A 26 18.78 -8.24 22.40
CA GLY A 26 18.92 -7.06 21.54
C GLY A 26 20.35 -6.48 21.51
N ASN A 27 21.31 -7.13 22.13
CA ASN A 27 22.72 -6.72 22.16
C ASN A 27 23.44 -7.12 20.85
N TYR A 28 22.92 -6.64 19.71
CA TYR A 28 23.33 -7.08 18.38
C TYR A 28 24.82 -6.85 18.08
N ARG A 29 25.41 -5.75 18.59
CA ARG A 29 26.84 -5.47 18.40
C ARG A 29 27.72 -6.52 19.09
N GLU A 30 27.35 -6.92 20.31
CA GLU A 30 28.07 -7.93 21.07
C GLU A 30 27.85 -9.32 20.48
N ALA A 31 26.61 -9.63 20.08
CA ALA A 31 26.28 -10.87 19.37
C ALA A 31 27.13 -11.03 18.11
N LEU A 32 27.24 -9.97 17.29
CA LEU A 32 28.06 -9.97 16.08
C LEU A 32 29.54 -10.24 16.39
N ALA A 33 30.08 -9.64 17.45
CA ALA A 33 31.46 -9.88 17.88
C ALA A 33 31.67 -11.35 18.28
N GLN A 34 30.73 -11.95 19.03
CA GLN A 34 30.77 -13.36 19.41
C GLN A 34 30.72 -14.29 18.19
N PHE A 35 29.82 -14.07 17.23
CA PHE A 35 29.76 -14.91 16.03
C PHE A 35 31.03 -14.78 15.17
N ARG A 36 31.60 -13.58 15.06
CA ARG A 36 32.89 -13.37 14.37
C ARG A 36 34.04 -14.12 15.04
N GLN A 37 34.05 -14.22 16.36
CA GLN A 37 35.03 -15.02 17.08
C GLN A 37 34.95 -16.50 16.66
N VAL A 38 33.74 -17.06 16.58
CA VAL A 38 33.52 -18.44 16.09
C VAL A 38 34.04 -18.63 14.68
N LEU A 39 33.78 -17.67 13.79
CA LEU A 39 34.25 -17.72 12.39
C LEU A 39 35.78 -17.66 12.27
N SER A 40 36.45 -16.96 13.20
CA SER A 40 37.91 -16.81 13.22
C SER A 40 38.66 -17.98 13.86
N ASP A 41 37.99 -18.81 14.66
CA ASP A 41 38.60 -19.91 15.40
C ASP A 41 38.74 -21.17 14.51
N PRO A 42 39.97 -21.70 14.29
CA PRO A 42 40.18 -22.95 13.57
C PRO A 42 39.62 -24.18 14.29
N GLY A 43 39.44 -24.12 15.61
CA GLY A 43 38.89 -25.21 16.42
C GLY A 43 37.37 -25.34 16.36
N LEU A 44 36.67 -24.35 15.78
CA LEU A 44 35.20 -24.27 15.76
C LEU A 44 34.59 -24.42 14.36
N VAL A 45 35.27 -25.12 13.45
CA VAL A 45 34.83 -25.30 12.04
C VAL A 45 33.40 -25.83 11.94
N GLU A 46 33.05 -26.80 12.77
CA GLU A 46 31.70 -27.41 12.80
C GLU A 46 30.59 -26.41 13.15
N LEU A 47 30.92 -25.30 13.83
CA LEU A 47 29.96 -24.27 14.23
C LEU A 47 29.86 -23.12 13.22
N ARG A 48 30.68 -23.12 12.17
CA ARG A 48 30.75 -21.98 11.23
C ARG A 48 29.47 -21.77 10.44
N GLY A 49 28.77 -22.84 10.06
CA GLY A 49 27.48 -22.72 9.39
C GLY A 49 26.48 -21.92 10.21
N ASP A 50 26.30 -22.29 11.48
CA ASP A 50 25.44 -21.55 12.40
C ASP A 50 25.96 -20.12 12.64
N ALA A 51 27.28 -19.94 12.78
CA ALA A 51 27.86 -18.62 12.99
C ALA A 51 27.67 -17.68 11.79
N TYR A 52 27.78 -18.15 10.54
CA TYR A 52 27.50 -17.34 9.35
C TYR A 52 26.03 -16.94 9.28
N PHE A 53 25.13 -17.90 9.50
CA PHE A 53 23.68 -17.66 9.50
C PHE A 53 23.27 -16.63 10.57
N TRP A 54 23.74 -16.78 11.80
CA TRP A 54 23.43 -15.85 12.87
C TRP A 54 24.16 -14.51 12.74
N THR A 55 25.35 -14.50 12.13
CA THR A 55 26.01 -13.25 11.69
C THR A 55 25.10 -12.47 10.74
N ALA A 56 24.55 -13.13 9.71
CA ALA A 56 23.64 -12.50 8.77
C ALA A 56 22.38 -11.94 9.46
N LYS A 57 21.70 -12.74 10.30
CA LYS A 57 20.53 -12.26 11.07
C LYS A 57 20.86 -11.06 11.95
N THR A 58 22.03 -11.07 12.57
CA THR A 58 22.49 -9.95 13.40
C THR A 58 22.79 -8.71 12.56
N LEU A 59 23.35 -8.88 11.37
CA LEU A 59 23.59 -7.77 10.43
C LEU A 59 22.28 -7.18 9.90
N VAL A 60 21.25 -8.00 9.64
CA VAL A 60 19.91 -7.50 9.32
C VAL A 60 19.33 -6.66 10.46
N ALA A 61 19.45 -7.11 11.71
CA ALA A 61 19.03 -6.34 12.88
C ALA A 61 19.83 -5.04 13.09
N LEU A 62 21.03 -4.95 12.52
CA LEU A 62 21.88 -3.75 12.48
C LEU A 62 21.70 -2.93 11.19
N GLU A 63 20.73 -3.29 10.34
CA GLU A 63 20.44 -2.67 9.04
C GLU A 63 21.62 -2.70 8.04
N ARG A 64 22.56 -3.64 8.24
CA ARG A 64 23.74 -3.84 7.38
C ARG A 64 23.45 -4.91 6.33
N TYR A 65 22.50 -4.60 5.46
CA TYR A 65 21.89 -5.55 4.51
C TYR A 65 22.87 -6.18 3.52
N GLY A 66 23.74 -5.38 2.88
CA GLY A 66 24.74 -5.92 1.96
C GLY A 66 25.74 -6.88 2.61
N GLU A 67 26.17 -6.62 3.85
CA GLU A 67 27.00 -7.57 4.59
C GLU A 67 26.22 -8.82 5.02
N ALA A 68 24.93 -8.66 5.34
CA ALA A 68 24.07 -9.79 5.66
C ALA A 68 23.91 -10.73 4.46
N ASP A 69 23.64 -10.21 3.26
CA ASP A 69 23.50 -11.02 2.06
C ASP A 69 24.81 -11.75 1.70
N GLN A 70 25.96 -11.08 1.82
CA GLN A 70 27.27 -11.73 1.64
C GLN A 70 27.47 -12.92 2.60
N ASN A 71 27.11 -12.76 3.88
CA ASN A 71 27.21 -13.86 4.84
C ASN A 71 26.23 -15.01 4.54
N LEU A 72 25.04 -14.70 4.01
CA LEU A 72 24.08 -15.71 3.56
C LEU A 72 24.58 -16.44 2.31
N GLU A 73 25.20 -15.75 1.36
CA GLU A 73 25.79 -16.37 0.17
C GLU A 73 26.89 -17.37 0.57
N PHE A 74 27.78 -16.98 1.49
CA PHE A 74 28.79 -17.89 2.05
C PHE A 74 28.14 -19.09 2.77
N PHE A 75 27.12 -18.84 3.59
CA PHE A 75 26.38 -19.89 4.29
C PHE A 75 25.76 -20.91 3.32
N LEU A 76 24.97 -20.44 2.35
CA LEU A 76 24.26 -21.28 1.37
C LEU A 76 25.24 -22.07 0.49
N THR A 77 26.39 -21.48 0.15
CA THR A 77 27.39 -22.12 -0.71
C THR A 77 28.25 -23.14 0.03
N ARG A 78 28.64 -22.84 1.28
CA ARG A 78 29.64 -23.64 2.02
C ARG A 78 29.04 -24.60 3.05
N HIS A 79 27.77 -24.42 3.42
CA HIS A 79 27.08 -25.22 4.42
C HIS A 79 25.67 -25.68 3.94
N PRO A 80 25.54 -26.25 2.72
CA PRO A 80 24.25 -26.63 2.14
C PRO A 80 23.47 -27.70 2.93
N GLU A 81 24.13 -28.41 3.83
CA GLU A 81 23.53 -29.42 4.73
C GLU A 81 22.92 -28.83 6.01
N ASN A 82 23.14 -27.54 6.28
CA ASN A 82 22.69 -26.92 7.52
C ASN A 82 21.15 -26.85 7.58
N ARG A 83 20.56 -27.05 8.76
CA ARG A 83 19.10 -27.01 8.95
C ARG A 83 18.45 -25.65 8.65
N ASN A 84 19.23 -24.56 8.69
CA ASN A 84 18.73 -23.20 8.52
C ASN A 84 18.66 -22.75 7.05
N ILE A 85 18.95 -23.63 6.07
CA ILE A 85 18.90 -23.29 4.63
C ILE A 85 17.57 -22.64 4.23
N PRO A 86 16.38 -23.18 4.59
CA PRO A 86 15.13 -22.53 4.22
C PRO A 86 14.97 -21.12 4.83
N GLU A 87 15.38 -20.94 6.08
CA GLU A 87 15.29 -19.60 6.72
C GLU A 87 16.27 -18.63 6.08
N ALA A 88 17.47 -19.09 5.69
CA ALA A 88 18.48 -18.26 5.03
C ALA A 88 18.01 -17.78 3.64
N GLU A 89 17.43 -18.66 2.82
CA GLU A 89 16.88 -18.28 1.52
C GLU A 89 15.72 -17.29 1.65
N TYR A 90 14.80 -17.55 2.59
CA TYR A 90 13.75 -16.60 2.93
C TYR A 90 14.33 -15.25 3.40
N LEU A 91 15.38 -15.27 4.23
CA LEU A 91 16.02 -14.07 4.75
C LEU A 91 16.68 -13.22 3.64
N ARG A 92 17.19 -13.86 2.58
CA ARG A 92 17.68 -13.11 1.39
C ARG A 92 16.56 -12.34 0.70
N GLY A 93 15.39 -12.96 0.52
CA GLY A 93 14.22 -12.26 -0.02
C GLY A 93 13.79 -11.09 0.87
N ARG A 94 13.83 -11.29 2.19
CA ARG A 94 13.60 -10.23 3.19
C ARG A 94 14.61 -9.09 3.10
N ILE A 95 15.88 -9.39 2.87
CA ILE A 95 16.93 -8.39 2.69
C ILE A 95 16.64 -7.53 1.46
N HIS A 96 16.35 -8.15 0.31
CA HIS A 96 15.99 -7.39 -0.89
C HIS A 96 14.76 -6.51 -0.69
N PHE A 97 13.76 -6.99 0.06
CA PHE A 97 12.60 -6.17 0.43
C PHE A 97 13.01 -4.94 1.27
N LEU A 98 13.84 -5.13 2.29
CA LEU A 98 14.33 -4.06 3.17
C LEU A 98 15.22 -3.05 2.42
N GLU A 99 15.95 -3.51 1.40
CA GLU A 99 16.71 -2.68 0.46
C GLU A 99 15.82 -2.01 -0.62
N LYS A 100 14.50 -2.19 -0.55
CA LYS A 100 13.52 -1.70 -1.53
C LYS A 100 13.74 -2.22 -2.96
N SER A 101 14.50 -3.30 -3.08
CA SER A 101 14.72 -4.04 -4.33
C SER A 101 13.57 -5.03 -4.55
N TYR A 102 12.37 -4.49 -4.75
CA TYR A 102 11.12 -5.26 -4.71
C TYR A 102 11.04 -6.35 -5.78
N GLU A 103 11.52 -6.09 -7.01
CA GLU A 103 11.59 -7.11 -8.06
C GLU A 103 12.50 -8.28 -7.70
N ALA A 104 13.66 -7.98 -7.09
CA ALA A 104 14.59 -9.01 -6.63
C ALA A 104 13.98 -9.82 -5.48
N ALA A 105 13.30 -9.15 -4.54
CA ALA A 105 12.58 -9.80 -3.46
C ALA A 105 11.52 -10.80 -3.98
N ILE A 106 10.71 -10.38 -4.96
CA ILE A 106 9.69 -11.24 -5.60
C ILE A 106 10.35 -12.48 -6.22
N GLN A 107 11.47 -12.33 -6.94
CA GLN A 107 12.17 -13.47 -7.55
C GLN A 107 12.70 -14.45 -6.50
N VAL A 108 13.32 -13.93 -5.43
CA VAL A 108 13.86 -14.78 -4.36
C VAL A 108 12.74 -15.48 -3.59
N PHE A 109 11.64 -14.81 -3.27
CA PHE A 109 10.50 -15.44 -2.61
C PHE A 109 9.81 -16.48 -3.51
N ALA A 110 9.71 -16.23 -4.82
CA ALA A 110 9.16 -17.21 -5.76
C ALA A 110 10.01 -18.50 -5.81
N ALA A 111 11.34 -18.36 -5.84
CA ALA A 111 12.25 -19.50 -5.76
C ALA A 111 12.10 -20.25 -4.41
N PHE A 112 12.10 -19.50 -3.30
CA PHE A 112 11.92 -20.05 -1.96
C PHE A 112 10.61 -20.87 -1.84
N VAL A 113 9.47 -20.33 -2.28
CA VAL A 113 8.18 -21.04 -2.21
C VAL A 113 8.18 -22.31 -3.05
N LYS A 114 8.86 -22.30 -4.20
CA LYS A 114 8.99 -23.46 -5.09
C LYS A 114 9.81 -24.57 -4.43
N ASP A 115 10.95 -24.22 -3.82
CA ASP A 115 11.94 -25.17 -3.31
C ASP A 115 11.64 -25.60 -1.86
N HIS A 116 10.85 -24.80 -1.12
CA HIS A 116 10.55 -24.99 0.30
C HIS A 116 9.05 -24.94 0.63
N GLN A 117 8.22 -25.61 -0.18
CA GLN A 117 6.75 -25.60 -0.08
C GLN A 117 6.15 -25.95 1.29
N ARG A 118 6.89 -26.68 2.15
CA ARG A 118 6.45 -27.07 3.51
C ARG A 118 7.06 -26.23 4.62
N SER A 119 7.85 -25.21 4.27
CA SER A 119 8.51 -24.37 5.24
C SER A 119 7.50 -23.47 5.98
N PRO A 120 7.67 -23.25 7.30
CA PRO A 120 6.83 -22.33 8.05
C PRO A 120 6.95 -20.88 7.58
N PHE A 121 7.95 -20.55 6.75
CA PHE A 121 8.12 -19.22 6.17
C PHE A 121 7.34 -19.00 4.86
N VAL A 122 6.66 -20.02 4.31
CA VAL A 122 5.86 -19.86 3.08
C VAL A 122 4.81 -18.76 3.17
N PRO A 123 3.99 -18.65 4.24
CA PRO A 123 3.04 -17.54 4.38
C PRO A 123 3.73 -16.18 4.44
N ASN A 124 4.91 -16.11 5.06
CA ASN A 124 5.70 -14.89 5.10
C ASN A 124 6.24 -14.53 3.71
N ALA A 125 6.72 -15.49 2.93
CA ALA A 125 7.21 -15.26 1.58
C ALA A 125 6.09 -14.75 0.66
N TYR A 126 4.88 -15.32 0.76
CA TYR A 126 3.71 -14.78 0.07
C TYR A 126 3.38 -13.35 0.53
N TYR A 127 3.43 -13.08 1.84
CA TYR A 127 3.14 -11.76 2.38
C TYR A 127 4.11 -10.72 1.81
N TRP A 128 5.41 -10.98 1.91
CA TRP A 128 6.43 -10.04 1.40
C TRP A 128 6.42 -9.93 -0.12
N THR A 129 5.99 -10.96 -0.85
CA THR A 129 5.73 -10.84 -2.29
C THR A 129 4.58 -9.87 -2.56
N GLY A 130 3.48 -9.98 -1.81
CA GLY A 130 2.36 -9.04 -1.85
C GLY A 130 2.78 -7.61 -1.50
N GLU A 131 3.57 -7.43 -0.43
CA GLU A 131 4.11 -6.11 -0.03
C GLU A 131 5.04 -5.51 -1.09
N SER A 132 5.88 -6.33 -1.72
CA SER A 132 6.73 -5.90 -2.84
C SER A 132 5.89 -5.43 -4.03
N LEU A 133 4.87 -6.19 -4.41
CA LEU A 133 3.97 -5.82 -5.51
C LEU A 133 3.16 -4.56 -5.19
N PHE A 134 2.68 -4.45 -3.95
CA PHE A 134 1.98 -3.27 -3.45
C PHE A 134 2.88 -2.02 -3.53
N SER A 135 4.13 -2.13 -3.10
CA SER A 135 5.12 -1.04 -3.18
C SER A 135 5.46 -0.64 -4.62
N LEU A 136 5.31 -1.56 -5.57
CA LEU A 136 5.46 -1.30 -7.01
C LEU A 136 4.17 -0.75 -7.66
N GLY A 137 3.09 -0.55 -6.89
CA GLY A 137 1.79 -0.12 -7.40
C GLY A 137 1.02 -1.21 -8.18
N ARG A 138 1.50 -2.46 -8.15
CA ARG A 138 0.89 -3.61 -8.83
C ARG A 138 -0.20 -4.23 -7.95
N TYR A 139 -1.22 -3.45 -7.65
CA TYR A 139 -2.23 -3.79 -6.63
C TYR A 139 -3.02 -5.07 -6.94
N ASP A 140 -3.40 -5.28 -8.20
CA ASP A 140 -4.13 -6.49 -8.60
C ASP A 140 -3.31 -7.76 -8.36
N GLU A 141 -2.01 -7.71 -8.64
CA GLU A 141 -1.11 -8.83 -8.39
C GLU A 141 -0.85 -9.01 -6.89
N ALA A 142 -0.70 -7.92 -6.15
CA ALA A 142 -0.52 -7.96 -4.70
C ALA A 142 -1.72 -8.64 -4.00
N GLU A 143 -2.93 -8.29 -4.41
CA GLU A 143 -4.19 -8.86 -3.90
C GLU A 143 -4.23 -10.38 -4.04
N VAL A 144 -3.75 -10.93 -5.16
CA VAL A 144 -3.67 -12.39 -5.38
C VAL A 144 -2.83 -13.06 -4.29
N PHE A 145 -1.67 -12.49 -3.95
CA PHE A 145 -0.77 -13.08 -2.96
C PHE A 145 -1.29 -12.93 -1.52
N PHE A 146 -1.93 -11.82 -1.19
CA PHE A 146 -2.59 -11.67 0.10
C PHE A 146 -3.79 -12.62 0.25
N THR A 147 -4.57 -12.80 -0.82
CA THR A 147 -5.72 -13.72 -0.85
C THR A 147 -5.28 -15.17 -0.60
N VAL A 148 -4.13 -15.59 -1.16
CA VAL A 148 -3.56 -16.91 -0.86
C VAL A 148 -3.33 -17.12 0.64
N ILE A 149 -2.93 -16.08 1.38
CA ILE A 149 -2.74 -16.15 2.84
C ILE A 149 -4.07 -16.31 3.55
N VAL A 150 -5.06 -15.49 3.19
CA VAL A 150 -6.40 -15.53 3.79
C VAL A 150 -7.07 -16.87 3.54
N ASP A 151 -6.96 -17.41 2.33
CA ASP A 151 -7.63 -18.66 1.94
C ASP A 151 -6.96 -19.91 2.53
N ARG A 152 -5.62 -19.94 2.58
CA ARG A 152 -4.87 -21.18 2.84
C ARG A 152 -4.09 -21.18 4.14
N PHE A 153 -3.87 -20.01 4.76
CA PHE A 153 -2.96 -19.84 5.89
C PHE A 153 -3.61 -19.07 7.04
N GLN A 154 -4.85 -19.46 7.39
CA GLN A 154 -5.67 -18.82 8.43
C GLN A 154 -5.02 -18.76 9.83
N ALA A 155 -4.14 -19.71 10.15
CA ALA A 155 -3.41 -19.74 11.42
C ALA A 155 -2.06 -18.98 11.37
N SER A 156 -1.70 -18.38 10.24
CA SER A 156 -0.46 -17.62 10.10
C SER A 156 -0.56 -16.27 10.82
N SER A 157 0.54 -15.81 11.42
CA SER A 157 0.67 -14.44 11.93
C SER A 157 0.54 -13.36 10.83
N ARG A 158 0.55 -13.76 9.55
CA ARG A 158 0.33 -12.86 8.41
C ARG A 158 -1.13 -12.77 7.97
N TYR A 159 -2.04 -13.55 8.55
CA TYR A 159 -3.45 -13.56 8.15
C TYR A 159 -4.11 -12.17 8.26
N GLU A 160 -4.07 -11.56 9.45
CA GLU A 160 -4.68 -10.25 9.67
C GLU A 160 -3.99 -9.13 8.87
N ALA A 161 -2.67 -9.27 8.67
CA ALA A 161 -1.91 -8.32 7.85
C ALA A 161 -2.30 -8.40 6.37
N ALA A 162 -2.48 -9.61 5.85
CA ALA A 162 -2.92 -9.85 4.48
C ALA A 162 -4.36 -9.35 4.26
N ARG A 163 -5.27 -9.61 5.21
CA ARG A 163 -6.64 -9.11 5.13
C ARG A 163 -6.69 -7.58 5.08
N TYR A 164 -5.96 -6.94 6.00
CA TYR A 164 -5.81 -5.49 6.02
C TYR A 164 -5.32 -4.95 4.67
N ARG A 165 -4.34 -5.59 4.03
CA ARG A 165 -3.84 -5.16 2.72
C ARG A 165 -4.87 -5.31 1.61
N ILE A 166 -5.69 -6.37 1.62
CA ILE A 166 -6.80 -6.53 0.66
C ILE A 166 -7.81 -5.39 0.84
N ASP A 167 -8.16 -5.05 2.08
CA ASP A 167 -9.08 -3.96 2.38
C ASP A 167 -8.52 -2.62 1.85
N VAL A 168 -7.23 -2.35 2.08
CA VAL A 168 -6.55 -1.15 1.56
C VAL A 168 -6.54 -1.11 0.03
N ILE A 169 -6.30 -2.24 -0.64
CA ILE A 169 -6.34 -2.34 -2.11
C ILE A 169 -7.76 -2.04 -2.62
N THR A 170 -8.78 -2.61 -1.98
CA THR A 170 -10.19 -2.40 -2.33
C THR A 170 -10.58 -0.93 -2.18
N MET A 171 -10.20 -0.30 -1.07
CA MET A 171 -10.43 1.11 -0.82
C MET A 171 -9.75 2.00 -1.87
N LYS A 172 -8.51 1.69 -2.27
CA LYS A 172 -7.82 2.43 -3.34
C LYS A 172 -8.53 2.32 -4.69
N LYS A 173 -9.05 1.13 -5.03
CA LYS A 173 -9.83 0.92 -6.26
C LYS A 173 -11.11 1.76 -6.24
N ARG A 174 -11.84 1.74 -5.11
CA ARG A 174 -13.07 2.52 -4.91
C ARG A 174 -12.81 4.04 -4.95
N GLU A 175 -11.73 4.51 -4.34
CA GLU A 175 -11.31 5.93 -4.39
C GLU A 175 -11.11 6.38 -5.85
N GLN A 176 -10.38 5.59 -6.64
CA GLN A 176 -10.11 5.89 -8.04
C GLN A 176 -11.40 5.93 -8.88
N GLU A 177 -12.32 5.00 -8.64
CA GLU A 177 -13.62 4.96 -9.30
C GLU A 177 -14.46 6.19 -8.96
N LEU A 178 -14.58 6.53 -7.68
CA LEU A 178 -15.31 7.71 -7.23
C LEU A 178 -14.73 9.01 -7.79
N LEU A 179 -13.40 9.16 -7.83
CA LEU A 179 -12.75 10.31 -8.46
C LEU A 179 -13.12 10.41 -9.95
N THR A 180 -13.13 9.28 -10.65
CA THR A 180 -13.46 9.23 -12.09
C THR A 180 -14.92 9.61 -12.32
N LEU A 181 -15.85 9.10 -11.50
CA LEU A 181 -17.26 9.44 -11.57
C LEU A 181 -17.52 10.93 -11.29
N LEU A 182 -16.89 11.49 -10.25
CA LEU A 182 -17.01 12.90 -9.92
C LEU A 182 -16.53 13.81 -11.08
N GLN A 183 -15.41 13.46 -11.70
CA GLN A 183 -14.90 14.18 -12.88
C GLN A 183 -15.89 14.11 -14.04
N TRP A 184 -16.43 12.92 -14.32
CA TRP A 184 -17.38 12.73 -15.40
C TRP A 184 -18.67 13.54 -15.20
N VAL A 185 -19.23 13.56 -13.98
CA VAL A 185 -20.44 14.35 -13.66
C VAL A 185 -20.20 15.85 -13.89
N GLN A 186 -19.01 16.35 -13.54
CA GLN A 186 -18.63 17.74 -13.78
C GLN A 186 -18.57 18.05 -15.29
N GLU A 187 -17.95 17.18 -16.07
CA GLU A 187 -17.82 17.34 -17.53
C GLU A 187 -19.18 17.34 -18.24
N GLU A 188 -20.07 16.40 -17.90
CA GLU A 188 -21.39 16.31 -18.52
C GLU A 188 -22.26 17.53 -18.17
N SER A 189 -22.18 18.03 -16.94
CA SER A 189 -22.89 19.24 -16.51
C SER A 189 -22.43 20.49 -17.27
N ILE A 190 -21.12 20.62 -17.53
CA ILE A 190 -20.55 21.71 -18.34
C ILE A 190 -21.04 21.61 -19.79
N LYS A 191 -21.09 20.39 -20.34
CA LYS A 191 -21.56 20.14 -21.70
C LYS A 191 -23.04 20.53 -21.85
N ASN A 192 -23.90 20.12 -20.92
CA ASN A 192 -25.31 20.49 -20.91
C ASN A 192 -25.51 22.02 -20.86
N LEU A 193 -24.75 22.72 -20.00
CA LEU A 193 -24.77 24.18 -19.95
C LEU A 193 -24.42 24.80 -21.30
N ASN A 194 -23.39 24.29 -21.98
CA ASN A 194 -23.00 24.78 -23.31
C ASN A 194 -24.08 24.52 -24.37
N GLU A 195 -24.75 23.37 -24.33
CA GLU A 195 -25.86 23.06 -25.24
C GLU A 195 -27.03 24.03 -25.07
N PHE A 196 -27.40 24.38 -23.83
CA PHE A 196 -28.44 25.38 -23.57
C PHE A 196 -28.08 26.74 -24.18
N ARG A 197 -26.84 27.20 -23.99
CA ARG A 197 -26.35 28.48 -24.52
C ARG A 197 -26.30 28.51 -26.05
N ILE A 198 -25.95 27.39 -26.68
CA ILE A 198 -25.96 27.28 -28.15
C ILE A 198 -27.39 27.36 -28.69
N ARG A 199 -28.35 26.66 -28.07
CA ARG A 199 -29.76 26.71 -28.48
C ARG A 199 -30.35 28.10 -28.30
N GLU A 200 -30.07 28.74 -27.16
CA GLU A 200 -30.43 30.13 -26.88
C GLU A 200 -29.95 31.07 -28.00
N ALA A 201 -28.65 31.06 -28.29
CA ALA A 201 -28.06 31.91 -29.34
C ALA A 201 -28.67 31.64 -30.72
N THR A 202 -28.99 30.39 -31.03
CA THR A 202 -29.62 30.00 -32.30
C THR A 202 -31.02 30.60 -32.42
N TYR A 203 -31.82 30.59 -31.34
CA TYR A 203 -33.15 31.20 -31.33
C TYR A 203 -33.09 32.73 -31.40
N GLU A 204 -32.14 33.37 -30.72
CA GLU A 204 -31.93 34.82 -30.81
C GLU A 204 -31.52 35.25 -32.23
N GLN A 205 -30.66 34.48 -32.90
CA GLN A 205 -30.33 34.68 -34.31
C GLN A 205 -31.55 34.49 -35.22
N ALA A 206 -32.38 33.47 -34.98
CA ALA A 206 -33.60 33.26 -35.74
C ALA A 206 -34.57 34.45 -35.62
N ILE A 207 -34.78 34.99 -34.42
CA ILE A 207 -35.64 36.16 -34.18
C ILE A 207 -35.07 37.42 -34.88
N SER A 208 -33.77 37.68 -34.75
CA SER A 208 -33.15 38.86 -35.37
C SER A 208 -33.16 38.82 -36.91
N SER A 209 -33.02 37.64 -37.51
CA SER A 209 -33.16 37.44 -38.95
C SER A 209 -34.59 37.69 -39.46
N GLN A 210 -35.62 37.43 -38.65
CA GLN A 210 -37.01 37.73 -38.99
C GLN A 210 -37.36 39.22 -38.85
N GLY A 211 -36.73 39.92 -37.90
CA GLY A 211 -36.93 41.36 -37.67
C GLY A 211 -36.31 42.29 -38.70
N THR A 212 -35.45 41.79 -39.59
CA THR A 212 -34.72 42.60 -40.60
C THR A 212 -35.37 42.60 -42.00
N GLY A 213 -36.43 41.80 -42.22
CA GLY A 213 -37.02 41.58 -43.55
C GLY A 213 -38.46 42.07 -43.80
N GLY A 214 -39.16 42.65 -42.82
CA GLY A 214 -40.60 42.94 -42.95
C GLY A 214 -41.00 44.34 -42.48
N GLY A 215 -41.38 45.20 -43.42
CA GLY A 215 -42.01 46.48 -43.12
C GLY A 215 -43.38 46.31 -42.44
N SER A 216 -43.62 47.15 -41.44
CA SER A 216 -44.93 47.61 -40.94
C SER A 216 -46.10 46.60 -40.99
N THR A 217 -46.35 45.93 -39.87
CA THR A 217 -47.72 45.51 -39.51
C THR A 217 -47.98 45.82 -38.04
N GLN A 218 -49.00 46.66 -37.83
CA GLN A 218 -49.54 47.05 -36.53
C GLN A 218 -50.08 45.83 -35.77
N GLY A 219 -49.81 45.78 -34.47
CA GLY A 219 -50.77 45.28 -33.49
C GLY A 219 -50.84 43.76 -33.28
N GLY A 220 -49.71 43.12 -33.00
CA GLY A 220 -49.68 41.76 -32.46
C GLY A 220 -48.32 41.12 -32.73
N ALA A 221 -47.55 40.82 -31.69
CA ALA A 221 -46.28 40.11 -31.88
C ALA A 221 -46.58 38.76 -32.56
N ASP A 222 -45.83 38.44 -33.63
CA ASP A 222 -45.96 37.18 -34.37
C ASP A 222 -45.99 36.00 -33.36
N PRO A 223 -47.03 35.15 -33.36
CA PRO A 223 -47.15 34.00 -32.46
C PRO A 223 -45.89 33.10 -32.47
N ARG A 224 -45.17 33.04 -33.60
CA ARG A 224 -43.91 32.30 -33.72
C ARG A 224 -42.76 32.97 -32.96
N VAL A 225 -42.67 34.30 -33.02
CA VAL A 225 -41.69 35.08 -32.25
C VAL A 225 -42.02 35.01 -30.75
N GLN A 226 -43.30 35.05 -30.38
CA GLN A 226 -43.73 34.83 -29.00
C GLN A 226 -43.34 33.44 -28.48
N ALA A 227 -43.60 32.38 -29.26
CA ALA A 227 -43.23 31.02 -28.89
C ALA A 227 -41.71 30.85 -28.73
N LEU A 228 -40.91 31.41 -29.63
CA LEU A 228 -39.44 31.40 -29.52
C LEU A 228 -38.96 32.17 -28.29
N ASN A 229 -39.55 33.32 -27.97
CA ASN A 229 -39.23 34.08 -26.76
C ASN A 229 -39.55 33.28 -25.48
N THR A 230 -40.66 32.55 -25.44
CA THR A 230 -40.98 31.65 -24.32
C THR A 230 -39.95 30.54 -24.18
N GLN A 231 -39.53 29.92 -25.30
CA GLN A 231 -38.48 28.89 -25.29
C GLN A 231 -37.12 29.45 -24.84
N ILE A 232 -36.74 30.65 -25.28
CA ILE A 232 -35.52 31.34 -24.82
C ILE A 232 -35.60 31.60 -23.32
N ALA A 233 -36.74 32.08 -22.80
CA ALA A 233 -36.91 32.32 -21.38
C ALA A 233 -36.75 31.03 -20.55
N GLN A 234 -37.34 29.92 -21.01
CA GLN A 234 -37.16 28.60 -20.40
C GLN A 234 -35.70 28.14 -20.43
N LEU A 235 -35.03 28.23 -21.58
CA LEU A 235 -33.62 27.86 -21.71
C LEU A 235 -32.71 28.72 -20.82
N LYS A 236 -32.99 30.02 -20.68
CA LYS A 236 -32.26 30.92 -19.78
C LYS A 236 -32.43 30.52 -18.32
N GLU A 237 -33.65 30.16 -17.93
CA GLU A 237 -33.93 29.68 -16.57
C GLU A 237 -33.21 28.35 -16.30
N GLU A 238 -33.31 27.37 -17.22
CA GLU A 238 -32.61 26.09 -17.13
C GLU A 238 -31.09 26.27 -17.08
N ALA A 239 -30.53 27.15 -17.91
CA ALA A 239 -29.10 27.47 -17.90
C ALA A 239 -28.65 28.12 -16.59
N LEU A 240 -29.43 29.06 -16.04
CA LEU A 240 -29.13 29.70 -14.77
C LEU A 240 -29.17 28.71 -13.60
N GLN A 241 -30.18 27.84 -13.58
CA GLN A 241 -30.28 26.76 -12.59
C GLN A 241 -29.07 25.82 -12.70
N THR A 242 -28.72 25.40 -13.92
CA THR A 242 -27.55 24.54 -14.19
C THR A 242 -26.25 25.21 -13.76
N GLU A 243 -26.07 26.50 -14.05
CA GLU A 243 -24.88 27.26 -13.63
C GLU A 243 -24.78 27.37 -12.10
N SER A 244 -25.91 27.61 -11.42
CA SER A 244 -25.95 27.66 -9.96
C SER A 244 -25.56 26.31 -9.32
N ARG A 245 -26.08 25.20 -9.88
CA ARG A 245 -25.72 23.83 -9.47
C ARG A 245 -24.24 23.56 -9.71
N LEU A 246 -23.72 23.90 -10.90
CA LEU A 246 -22.28 23.76 -11.22
C LEU A 246 -21.37 24.52 -10.27
N ARG A 247 -21.76 25.75 -9.86
CA ARG A 247 -20.98 26.53 -8.88
C ARG A 247 -21.00 25.89 -7.50
N ALA A 248 -22.16 25.44 -7.03
CA ALA A 248 -22.28 24.73 -5.77
C ALA A 248 -21.43 23.44 -5.79
N LEU A 249 -21.59 22.63 -6.84
CA LEU A 249 -20.81 21.42 -7.08
C LEU A 249 -19.31 21.69 -7.07
N ASN A 250 -18.84 22.71 -7.80
CA ASN A 250 -17.43 23.04 -7.80
C ASN A 250 -16.93 23.41 -6.39
N ASN A 251 -17.71 24.13 -5.59
CA ASN A 251 -17.33 24.44 -4.22
C ASN A 251 -17.26 23.19 -3.33
N ASP A 252 -18.23 22.29 -3.43
CA ASP A 252 -18.25 21.06 -2.63
C ASP A 252 -17.19 20.06 -3.08
N TYR A 253 -16.92 19.96 -4.38
CA TYR A 253 -15.78 19.20 -4.92
C TYR A 253 -14.45 19.72 -4.38
N GLN A 254 -14.23 21.05 -4.35
CA GLN A 254 -13.01 21.63 -3.78
C GLN A 254 -12.88 21.36 -2.26
N ARG A 255 -14.00 21.31 -1.53
CA ARG A 255 -14.02 20.91 -0.11
C ARG A 255 -13.62 19.44 0.06
N VAL A 256 -14.15 18.54 -0.76
CA VAL A 256 -13.78 17.12 -0.75
C VAL A 256 -12.30 16.96 -1.08
N LEU A 257 -11.76 17.65 -2.09
CA LEU A 257 -10.32 17.62 -2.39
C LEU A 257 -9.47 18.09 -1.21
N THR A 258 -9.87 19.17 -0.54
CA THR A 258 -9.15 19.68 0.64
C THR A 258 -9.18 18.66 1.78
N ASN A 259 -10.32 18.03 2.04
CA ASN A 259 -10.45 16.98 3.06
C ASN A 259 -9.60 15.75 2.69
N LEU A 260 -9.61 15.35 1.43
CA LEU A 260 -8.80 14.25 0.90
C LEU A 260 -7.30 14.51 1.14
N GLU A 261 -6.81 15.73 0.87
CA GLU A 261 -5.42 16.09 1.15
C GLU A 261 -5.09 15.97 2.65
N VAL A 262 -5.99 16.40 3.54
CA VAL A 262 -5.80 16.30 4.99
C VAL A 262 -5.78 14.83 5.43
N SER A 263 -6.74 14.03 4.97
CA SER A 263 -6.80 12.59 5.21
C SER A 263 -5.54 11.88 4.70
N GLN A 264 -5.08 12.20 3.49
CA GLN A 264 -3.87 11.60 2.90
C GLN A 264 -2.62 11.88 3.72
N ARG A 265 -2.47 13.10 4.27
CA ARG A 265 -1.35 13.41 5.19
C ARG A 265 -1.43 12.55 6.44
N ARG A 266 -2.61 12.44 7.05
CA ARG A 266 -2.80 11.63 8.27
C ARG A 266 -2.58 10.13 8.01
N ILE A 267 -3.08 9.63 6.88
CA ILE A 267 -2.83 8.25 6.41
C ILE A 267 -1.32 8.01 6.28
N SER A 268 -0.59 8.93 5.64
CA SER A 268 0.86 8.79 5.44
C SER A 268 1.63 8.74 6.78
N GLU A 269 1.22 9.55 7.77
CA GLU A 269 1.79 9.52 9.11
C GLU A 269 1.55 8.18 9.82
N LEU A 270 0.32 7.67 9.74
CA LEU A 270 -0.07 6.39 10.35
C LEU A 270 0.57 5.19 9.64
N GLU A 271 0.71 5.22 8.32
CA GLU A 271 1.41 4.21 7.54
C GLU A 271 2.90 4.15 7.94
N LEU A 272 3.54 5.29 8.18
CA LEU A 272 4.92 5.33 8.69
C LEU A 272 5.04 4.75 10.11
N GLN A 273 4.06 5.02 10.98
CA GLN A 273 4.02 4.42 12.32
C GLN A 273 3.83 2.90 12.25
N LEU A 274 2.96 2.44 11.34
CA LEU A 274 2.72 1.02 11.11
C LEU A 274 3.98 0.33 10.57
N GLU A 275 4.66 0.92 9.58
CA GLU A 275 5.92 0.40 9.02
C GLU A 275 6.97 0.23 10.12
N ASN A 276 7.17 1.26 10.95
CA ASN A 276 8.10 1.18 12.08
C ASN A 276 7.71 0.11 13.10
N SER A 277 6.41 -0.09 13.35
CA SER A 277 5.91 -1.14 14.25
C SER A 277 6.13 -2.55 13.67
N GLU A 278 6.00 -2.74 12.37
CA GLU A 278 6.18 -4.05 11.71
C GLU A 278 7.66 -4.44 11.55
N ILE A 279 8.56 -3.46 11.49
CA ILE A 279 10.01 -3.67 11.41
C ILE A 279 10.61 -3.89 12.81
N SER A 280 10.06 -3.26 13.85
CA SER A 280 10.60 -3.34 15.21
C SER A 280 10.33 -4.71 15.87
N PRO A 281 11.36 -5.39 16.42
CA PRO A 281 11.19 -6.62 17.21
C PRO A 281 10.36 -6.43 18.49
N SER A 282 10.16 -5.18 18.94
CA SER A 282 9.38 -4.82 20.13
C SER A 282 7.99 -4.27 19.82
N GLY A 283 7.57 -4.26 18.54
CA GLY A 283 6.24 -3.80 18.15
C GLY A 283 5.15 -4.61 18.85
N SER A 284 4.25 -3.93 19.54
CA SER A 284 3.09 -4.58 20.17
C SER A 284 2.07 -4.93 19.09
N GLU A 285 1.69 -6.20 18.99
CA GLU A 285 0.64 -6.67 18.08
C GLU A 285 -0.66 -5.87 18.26
N ALA A 286 -0.99 -5.51 19.51
CA ALA A 286 -2.14 -4.66 19.82
C ALA A 286 -2.02 -3.25 19.20
N GLU A 287 -0.81 -2.68 19.18
CA GLU A 287 -0.58 -1.36 18.58
C GLU A 287 -0.65 -1.44 17.05
N THR A 288 -0.10 -2.50 16.44
CA THR A 288 -0.21 -2.75 15.00
C THR A 288 -1.69 -2.88 14.58
N LEU A 289 -2.50 -3.64 15.33
CA LEU A 289 -3.93 -3.78 15.06
C LEU A 289 -4.69 -2.47 15.24
N ARG A 290 -4.35 -1.68 16.28
CA ARG A 290 -4.93 -0.35 16.52
C ARG A 290 -4.66 0.59 15.34
N LEU A 291 -3.41 0.67 14.88
CA LEU A 291 -3.01 1.51 13.74
C LEU A 291 -3.72 1.10 12.45
N ARG A 292 -3.87 -0.20 12.20
CA ARG A 292 -4.62 -0.71 11.04
C ARG A 292 -6.09 -0.33 11.08
N SER A 293 -6.75 -0.46 12.24
CA SER A 293 -8.14 -0.04 12.41
C SER A 293 -8.29 1.46 12.14
N GLU A 294 -7.46 2.30 12.77
CA GLU A 294 -7.49 3.76 12.58
C GLU A 294 -7.29 4.15 11.11
N LEU A 295 -6.41 3.43 10.39
CA LEU A 295 -6.19 3.62 8.95
C LEU A 295 -7.41 3.23 8.10
N LEU A 296 -8.09 2.13 8.43
CA LEU A 296 -9.28 1.70 7.70
C LEU A 296 -10.44 2.67 7.93
N ASP A 297 -10.68 3.06 9.19
CA ASP A 297 -11.73 4.00 9.56
C ASP A 297 -11.57 5.33 8.82
N LEU A 298 -10.34 5.87 8.81
CA LEU A 298 -10.05 7.14 8.13
C LEU A 298 -10.21 7.05 6.59
N LYS A 299 -9.81 5.92 5.99
CA LYS A 299 -10.01 5.69 4.55
C LYS A 299 -11.50 5.56 4.22
N GLU A 300 -12.27 4.88 5.07
CA GLU A 300 -13.71 4.71 4.91
C GLU A 300 -14.46 6.05 5.03
N GLU A 301 -14.16 6.87 6.04
CA GLU A 301 -14.71 8.22 6.18
C GLU A 301 -14.44 9.08 4.94
N THR A 302 -13.22 8.98 4.40
CA THR A 302 -12.81 9.72 3.20
C THR A 302 -13.60 9.27 1.98
N LEU A 303 -13.81 7.96 1.81
CA LEU A 303 -14.63 7.42 0.71
C LEU A 303 -16.10 7.79 0.85
N GLN A 304 -16.63 7.85 2.08
CA GLN A 304 -18.01 8.23 2.32
C GLN A 304 -18.27 9.69 1.91
N LEU A 305 -17.35 10.60 2.22
CA LEU A 305 -17.46 12.01 1.78
C LEU A 305 -17.55 12.15 0.26
N MET A 306 -16.83 11.30 -0.48
CA MET A 306 -16.88 11.29 -1.94
C MET A 306 -18.20 10.72 -2.46
N LEU A 307 -18.73 9.69 -1.80
CA LEU A 307 -20.02 9.09 -2.14
C LEU A 307 -21.17 10.06 -1.87
N ASP A 308 -21.20 10.70 -0.70
CA ASP A 308 -22.21 11.69 -0.33
C ASP A 308 -22.27 12.84 -1.35
N LEU A 309 -21.11 13.28 -1.86
CA LEU A 309 -21.04 14.30 -2.90
C LEU A 309 -21.67 13.83 -4.22
N LEU A 310 -21.46 12.56 -4.58
CA LEU A 310 -22.00 11.95 -5.79
C LEU A 310 -23.53 11.77 -5.68
N GLU A 311 -24.02 11.27 -4.54
CA GLU A 311 -25.46 11.05 -4.28
C GLU A 311 -26.24 12.38 -4.29
N ALA A 312 -25.66 13.45 -3.75
CA ALA A 312 -26.26 14.79 -3.81
C ALA A 312 -26.44 15.35 -5.24
N GLN A 313 -25.93 14.67 -6.27
CA GLN A 313 -26.12 15.04 -7.68
C GLN A 313 -27.31 14.33 -8.34
N GLU A 314 -27.80 13.23 -7.77
CA GLU A 314 -28.93 12.46 -8.35
C GLU A 314 -30.30 13.05 -7.95
N GLU A 315 -30.34 13.96 -6.98
CA GLU A 315 -31.55 14.66 -6.46
C GLU A 315 -31.86 16.00 -7.18
#